data_AF-A0AAV7VXC9-F1
#
_entry.id   AF-A0AAV7VXC9-F1
#
_cell.length_a   1.000
_cell.length_b   1.000
_cell.length_c   1.000
_cell.angle_alpha   90.00
_cell.angle_beta   90.00
_cell.angle_gamma   90.00
#
_symmetry.space_group_name_H-M   'P 1'
#
loop_
_entity.id
_entity.type
_entity.pdbx_description
1 polymer ?
#
loop_
_entity_poly.entity_id
_entity_poly.type
_entity_poly.pdbx_seq_one_letter_code
_entity_poly.pdbx_strand_id
1 'polypeptide(L)'
;MERYYFGKREQGKNESVEEYITSLRKLAASCKFGTLVDERIRDQFVLKCCSDKIREELWLKDEPPLEEVVIVAKRVEHMLKCVKELSGNKDGSGECAKVEEVVCEVKAREFGVEKNKDEFSKFKGECFR
;
A
#
# COMPACT_ATOMS: atom_id res chain seq x y z
N MET A 1 -13.46 13.35 -15.44
CA MET A 1 -11.97 13.42 -15.49
C MET A 1 -11.34 13.19 -14.11
N GLU A 2 -12.04 13.53 -13.05
CA GLU A 2 -11.69 13.46 -11.64
C GLU A 2 -11.26 12.04 -11.22
N ARG A 3 -11.99 11.01 -11.67
CA ARG A 3 -11.63 9.61 -11.42
C ARG A 3 -10.28 9.20 -12.00
N TYR A 4 -9.90 9.77 -13.13
CA TYR A 4 -8.58 9.53 -13.72
C TYR A 4 -7.47 10.12 -12.84
N TYR A 5 -7.66 11.36 -12.34
CA TYR A 5 -6.71 11.98 -11.42
C TYR A 5 -6.63 11.26 -10.07
N PHE A 6 -7.77 10.75 -9.57
CA PHE A 6 -7.78 9.89 -8.39
C PHE A 6 -6.94 8.62 -8.60
N GLY A 7 -7.15 7.89 -9.69
CA GLY A 7 -6.40 6.66 -9.98
C GLY A 7 -4.90 6.90 -10.25
N LYS A 8 -4.54 8.07 -10.77
CA LYS A 8 -3.14 8.48 -10.98
C LYS A 8 -2.46 9.03 -9.73
N ARG A 9 -3.18 9.21 -8.61
CA ARG A 9 -2.62 9.82 -7.41
C ARG A 9 -1.79 8.82 -6.63
N GLU A 10 -0.48 9.07 -6.53
CA GLU A 10 0.49 8.24 -5.81
C GLU A 10 1.11 9.02 -4.64
N GLN A 11 1.43 8.34 -3.53
CA GLN A 11 2.02 8.98 -2.36
C GLN A 11 3.39 9.57 -2.69
N GLY A 12 3.60 10.83 -2.33
CA GLY A 12 4.91 11.48 -2.48
C GLY A 12 5.97 10.87 -1.57
N LYS A 13 7.26 10.93 -1.95
CA LYS A 13 8.37 10.40 -1.14
C LYS A 13 8.50 11.05 0.24
N ASN A 14 8.09 12.31 0.35
CA ASN A 14 8.14 13.10 1.58
C ASN A 14 6.73 13.42 2.11
N GLU A 15 5.71 12.74 1.58
CA GLU A 15 4.33 12.94 1.99
C GLU A 15 3.97 11.92 3.08
N SER A 16 3.46 12.40 4.20
CA SER A 16 2.99 11.54 5.27
C SER A 16 1.74 10.75 4.87
N VAL A 17 1.50 9.62 5.53
CA VAL A 17 0.29 8.81 5.35
C VAL A 17 -0.98 9.66 5.50
N GLU A 18 -1.00 10.58 6.47
CA GLU A 18 -2.15 11.43 6.78
C GLU A 18 -2.43 12.48 5.70
N GLU A 19 -1.39 13.12 5.17
CA GLU A 19 -1.48 14.06 4.05
C GLU A 19 -1.98 13.36 2.78
N TYR A 20 -1.47 12.14 2.54
CA TYR A 20 -1.86 11.36 1.39
C TYR A 20 -3.33 10.95 1.43
N ILE A 21 -3.80 10.41 2.56
CA ILE A 21 -5.22 10.06 2.77
C ILE A 21 -6.11 11.30 2.65
N THR A 22 -5.69 12.43 3.21
CA THR A 22 -6.42 13.70 3.09
C THR A 22 -6.55 14.14 1.63
N SER A 23 -5.47 14.01 0.86
CA SER A 23 -5.47 14.31 -0.58
C SER A 23 -6.39 13.37 -1.36
N LEU A 24 -6.37 12.07 -1.05
CA LEU A 24 -7.26 11.08 -1.67
C LEU A 24 -8.73 11.40 -1.35
N ARG A 25 -9.07 11.74 -0.11
CA ARG A 25 -10.42 12.16 0.30
C ARG A 25 -10.90 13.39 -0.49
N LYS A 26 -10.03 14.40 -0.67
CA LYS A 26 -10.34 15.60 -1.46
C LYS A 26 -10.62 15.27 -2.92
N LEU A 27 -9.82 14.40 -3.54
CA LEU A 27 -10.03 13.97 -4.92
C LEU A 27 -11.28 13.10 -5.07
N ALA A 28 -11.54 12.21 -4.10
CA ALA A 28 -12.68 11.32 -4.11
C ALA A 28 -14.02 12.07 -4.00
N ALA A 29 -14.05 13.22 -3.31
CA ALA A 29 -15.25 14.05 -3.15
C ALA A 29 -15.88 14.48 -4.49
N SER A 30 -15.07 14.73 -5.52
CA SER A 30 -15.56 15.10 -6.86
C SER A 30 -15.80 13.90 -7.79
N CYS A 31 -15.39 12.70 -7.38
CA CYS A 31 -15.46 11.49 -8.21
C CYS A 31 -16.83 10.78 -8.21
N LYS A 32 -17.75 11.19 -7.33
CA LYS A 32 -19.09 10.59 -7.17
C LYS A 32 -19.02 9.07 -6.98
N PHE A 33 -18.24 8.62 -6.00
CA PHE A 33 -18.13 7.19 -5.66
C PHE A 33 -19.31 6.67 -4.81
N GLY A 34 -20.12 7.57 -4.23
CA GLY A 34 -21.25 7.18 -3.39
C GLY A 34 -20.77 6.52 -2.11
N THR A 35 -21.39 5.41 -1.74
CA THR A 35 -21.07 4.64 -0.52
C THR A 35 -19.71 3.96 -0.57
N LEU A 36 -19.16 3.74 -1.78
CA LEU A 36 -17.89 3.03 -1.98
C LEU A 36 -16.67 3.95 -1.83
N VAL A 37 -16.84 5.17 -1.34
CA VAL A 37 -15.75 6.16 -1.27
C VAL A 37 -14.58 5.66 -0.42
N ASP A 38 -14.86 5.03 0.72
CA ASP A 38 -13.82 4.56 1.63
C ASP A 38 -13.12 3.31 1.09
N GLU A 39 -13.85 2.40 0.43
CA GLU A 39 -13.27 1.25 -0.28
C GLU A 39 -12.32 1.72 -1.39
N ARG A 40 -12.73 2.70 -2.20
CA ARG A 40 -11.89 3.24 -3.28
C ARG A 40 -10.63 3.92 -2.76
N ILE A 41 -10.73 4.63 -1.64
CA ILE A 41 -9.57 5.25 -0.98
C ILE A 41 -8.63 4.19 -0.43
N ARG A 42 -9.17 3.15 0.22
CA ARG A 42 -8.39 2.01 0.71
C ARG A 42 -7.61 1.35 -0.43
N ASP A 43 -8.29 0.98 -1.50
CA ASP A 43 -7.68 0.23 -2.60
C ASP A 43 -6.59 1.08 -3.28
N GLN A 44 -6.88 2.38 -3.51
CA GLN A 44 -5.89 3.31 -4.03
C GLN A 44 -4.69 3.46 -3.09
N PHE A 45 -4.92 3.54 -1.79
CA PHE A 45 -3.87 3.65 -0.79
C PHE A 45 -2.96 2.41 -0.80
N VAL A 46 -3.52 1.21 -0.76
CA VAL A 46 -2.74 -0.05 -0.79
C VAL A 46 -1.91 -0.15 -2.07
N LEU A 47 -2.49 0.22 -3.22
CA LEU A 47 -1.81 0.15 -4.52
C LEU A 47 -0.69 1.18 -4.67
N LYS A 48 -0.86 2.39 -4.13
CA LYS A 48 -0.02 3.56 -4.43
C LYS A 48 0.68 4.20 -3.22
N CYS A 49 0.64 3.54 -2.06
CA CYS A 49 1.48 3.89 -0.92
C CYS A 49 2.96 3.72 -1.27
N CYS A 50 3.81 4.63 -0.76
CA CYS A 50 5.25 4.63 -1.05
C CYS A 50 6.03 3.59 -0.25
N SER A 51 5.47 3.08 0.86
CA SER A 51 6.14 2.14 1.75
C SER A 51 5.69 0.71 1.51
N ASP A 52 6.62 -0.13 1.04
CA ASP A 52 6.35 -1.55 0.84
C ASP A 52 6.06 -2.26 2.17
N LYS A 53 6.63 -1.80 3.28
CA LYS A 53 6.34 -2.34 4.62
C LYS A 53 4.88 -2.14 5.03
N ILE A 54 4.32 -0.97 4.73
CA ILE A 54 2.89 -0.71 4.95
C ILE A 54 2.07 -1.65 4.08
N ARG A 55 2.45 -1.83 2.81
CA ARG A 55 1.74 -2.70 1.87
C ARG A 55 1.77 -4.17 2.29
N GLU A 56 2.92 -4.67 2.74
CA GLU A 56 3.10 -6.03 3.27
C GLU A 56 2.18 -6.29 4.47
N GLU A 57 2.19 -5.41 5.47
CA GLU A 57 1.34 -5.53 6.67
C GLU A 57 -0.16 -5.49 6.35
N LEU A 58 -0.55 -4.71 5.35
CA LEU A 58 -1.95 -4.62 4.90
C LEU A 58 -2.37 -5.84 4.09
N TRP A 59 -1.48 -6.45 3.31
CA TRP A 59 -1.76 -7.68 2.56
C TRP A 59 -1.94 -8.92 3.45
N LEU A 60 -1.41 -8.90 4.67
CA LEU A 60 -1.61 -9.96 5.65
C LEU A 60 -2.99 -9.90 6.33
N LYS A 61 -3.71 -8.78 6.19
CA LYS A 61 -5.03 -8.58 6.79
C LYS A 61 -6.13 -8.92 5.78
N ASP A 62 -7.20 -9.53 6.29
CA ASP A 62 -8.38 -9.87 5.50
C ASP A 62 -9.28 -8.64 5.37
N GLU A 63 -9.29 -8.02 4.18
CA GLU A 63 -10.08 -6.85 3.77
C GLU A 63 -10.32 -5.77 4.85
N PRO A 64 -9.26 -5.15 5.41
CA PRO A 64 -9.43 -4.20 6.51
C PRO A 64 -10.25 -2.96 6.08
N PRO A 65 -11.08 -2.40 6.97
CA PRO A 65 -11.75 -1.13 6.71
C PRO A 65 -10.73 0.01 6.61
N LEU A 66 -11.10 1.11 5.95
CA LEU A 66 -10.20 2.25 5.74
C LEU A 66 -9.61 2.81 7.05
N GLU A 67 -10.40 2.84 8.12
CA GLU A 67 -9.96 3.28 9.44
C GLU A 67 -8.78 2.44 9.95
N GLU A 68 -8.89 1.12 9.82
CA GLU A 68 -7.84 0.19 10.26
C GLU A 68 -6.58 0.32 9.40
N VAL A 69 -6.75 0.51 8.09
CA VAL A 69 -5.65 0.75 7.15
C VAL A 69 -4.84 1.97 7.56
N VAL A 70 -5.51 3.06 7.94
CA VAL A 70 -4.86 4.29 8.40
C VAL A 70 -4.11 4.06 9.71
N ILE A 71 -4.70 3.33 10.67
CA ILE A 71 -4.06 3.01 11.95
C ILE A 71 -2.77 2.20 11.73
N VAL A 72 -2.84 1.14 10.91
CA VAL A 72 -1.70 0.28 10.60
C VAL A 72 -0.60 1.08 9.89
N ALA A 73 -0.98 1.87 8.89
CA ALA A 73 -0.05 2.69 8.12
C ALA A 73 0.67 3.73 9.01
N LYS A 74 -0.06 4.44 9.88
CA LYS A 74 0.53 5.38 10.85
C LYS A 74 1.48 4.69 11.82
N ARG A 75 1.12 3.49 12.31
CA ARG A 75 1.99 2.70 13.21
C ARG A 75 3.31 2.35 12.54
N VAL A 76 3.26 1.88 11.31
CA VAL A 76 4.46 1.50 10.54
C VAL A 76 5.29 2.73 10.17
N GLU A 77 4.65 3.83 9.74
CA GLU A 77 5.34 5.10 9.46
C GLU A 77 6.11 5.60 10.70
N HIS A 78 5.45 5.59 11.86
CA HIS A 78 6.08 5.98 13.13
C HIS A 78 7.26 5.06 13.48
N MET A 79 7.09 3.73 13.35
CA MET A 79 8.16 2.77 13.60
C MET A 79 9.37 3.01 12.68
N LEU A 80 9.15 3.20 11.38
CA LEU A 80 10.22 3.47 10.42
C LEU A 80 10.95 4.78 10.73
N LYS A 81 10.19 5.80 11.17
CA LYS A 81 10.77 7.08 11.61
C LYS A 81 11.63 6.92 12.86
N CYS A 82 11.13 6.24 13.89
CA CYS A 82 11.91 5.97 15.12
C CYS A 82 13.17 5.16 14.83
N VAL A 83 13.09 4.13 13.99
CA VAL A 83 14.26 3.32 13.60
C VAL A 83 15.31 4.20 12.92
N LYS A 84 14.90 5.10 12.01
CA LYS A 84 15.80 6.03 11.32
C LYS A 84 16.48 7.00 12.27
N GLU A 85 15.78 7.49 13.29
CA GLU A 85 16.32 8.39 14.32
C GLU A 85 17.32 7.68 15.23
N LEU A 86 17.09 6.40 15.54
CA LEU A 86 18.01 5.57 16.34
C LEU A 86 19.25 5.11 15.55
N SER A 87 19.16 4.98 14.23
CA SER A 87 20.22 4.44 13.36
C SER A 87 21.12 5.51 12.72
N GLY A 88 21.42 6.61 13.42
CA GLY A 88 22.20 7.74 12.90
C GLY A 88 23.37 7.33 11.97
N ASN A 89 23.38 7.90 10.75
CA ASN A 89 24.32 7.74 9.63
C ASN A 89 24.24 6.44 8.79
N LYS A 90 23.47 6.50 7.70
CA LYS A 90 23.95 6.47 6.29
C LYS A 90 22.82 6.92 5.35
N ASP A 91 23.11 7.93 4.54
CA ASP A 91 22.27 8.33 3.40
C ASP A 91 22.16 7.18 2.38
N GLY A 92 20.98 7.03 1.79
CA GLY A 92 20.73 6.00 0.78
C GLY A 92 19.35 6.16 0.18
N SER A 93 19.25 7.08 -0.78
CA SER A 93 18.14 7.28 -1.69
C SER A 93 17.62 5.96 -2.29
N GLY A 94 16.29 5.77 -2.22
CA GLY A 94 15.47 5.00 -3.16
C GLY A 94 16.00 3.66 -3.67
N GLU A 95 15.39 2.57 -3.21
CA GLU A 95 15.26 1.36 -4.02
C GLU A 95 13.79 0.94 -4.05
N CYS A 96 13.12 1.28 -5.15
CA CYS A 96 11.77 0.83 -5.50
C CYS A 96 11.81 -0.30 -6.55
N ALA A 97 12.93 -1.04 -6.66
CA ALA A 97 13.21 -1.84 -7.86
C ALA A 97 13.72 -3.27 -7.64
N LYS A 98 13.83 -3.78 -6.40
CA LYS A 98 14.39 -5.14 -6.18
C LYS A 98 13.62 -6.01 -5.17
N VAL A 99 12.31 -5.79 -5.02
CA VAL A 99 11.48 -6.56 -4.07
C VAL A 99 10.75 -7.72 -4.74
N GLU A 100 10.81 -7.89 -6.07
CA GLU A 100 10.08 -8.98 -6.75
C GLU A 100 10.64 -10.39 -6.45
N GLU A 101 11.91 -10.54 -6.05
CA GLU A 101 12.54 -11.86 -5.87
C GLU A 101 12.32 -12.46 -4.46
N VAL A 102 12.34 -11.63 -3.41
CA VAL A 102 12.32 -12.09 -2.00
C VAL A 102 10.90 -12.43 -1.50
N VAL A 103 9.87 -11.87 -2.14
CA VAL A 103 8.45 -12.12 -1.78
C VAL A 103 8.03 -13.57 -2.01
N CYS A 104 8.72 -14.31 -2.89
CA CYS A 104 8.42 -15.71 -3.17
C CYS A 104 8.93 -16.67 -2.08
N GLU A 105 10.06 -16.37 -1.41
CA GLU A 105 10.66 -17.31 -0.45
C GLU A 105 9.95 -17.32 0.90
N VAL A 106 9.46 -16.15 1.36
CA VAL A 106 8.78 -16.05 2.66
C VAL A 106 7.37 -16.66 2.62
N LYS A 107 6.71 -16.67 1.45
CA LYS A 107 5.35 -17.21 1.27
C LYS A 107 5.26 -18.74 1.34
N ALA A 108 6.37 -19.46 1.25
CA ALA A 108 6.38 -20.92 1.28
C ALA A 108 6.23 -21.51 2.70
N ARG A 109 6.55 -20.76 3.76
CA ARG A 109 6.63 -21.31 5.13
C ARG A 109 5.34 -21.22 5.95
N GLU A 110 4.45 -20.27 5.68
CA GLU A 110 3.29 -20.02 6.54
C GLU A 110 2.00 -20.70 6.05
N PHE A 111 1.92 -21.14 4.79
CA PHE A 111 0.64 -21.54 4.20
C PHE A 111 0.56 -22.96 3.61
N GLY A 112 1.65 -23.75 3.57
CA GLY A 112 1.58 -25.12 3.07
C GLY A 112 0.96 -25.25 1.67
N VAL A 113 1.11 -24.22 0.82
CA VAL A 113 0.61 -24.25 -0.56
C VAL A 113 1.81 -24.36 -1.49
N GLU A 114 1.93 -25.51 -2.15
CA GLU A 114 2.74 -25.65 -3.36
C GLU A 114 2.12 -24.79 -4.46
N LYS A 115 2.46 -23.50 -4.51
CA LYS A 115 2.02 -22.62 -5.59
C LYS A 115 3.04 -22.64 -6.73
N ASN A 116 2.63 -23.32 -7.79
CA ASN A 116 3.22 -23.23 -9.11
C ASN A 116 3.22 -21.76 -9.57
N LYS A 117 4.35 -21.28 -10.12
CA LYS A 117 4.61 -19.86 -10.44
C LYS A 117 3.56 -19.24 -11.37
N ASP A 118 2.81 -20.07 -12.10
CA ASP A 118 1.81 -19.65 -13.08
C ASP A 118 0.51 -19.09 -12.47
N GLU A 119 0.19 -19.39 -11.21
CA GLU A 119 -1.05 -18.92 -10.57
C GLU A 119 -0.96 -17.47 -10.05
N PHE A 120 0.23 -17.02 -9.66
CA PHE A 120 0.44 -15.67 -9.11
C PHE A 120 0.26 -14.58 -10.19
N SER A 121 0.59 -14.92 -11.43
CA SER A 121 0.35 -14.10 -12.62
C SER A 121 -1.14 -13.93 -12.92
N LYS A 122 -1.99 -14.88 -12.50
CA LYS A 122 -3.43 -14.88 -12.75
C LYS A 122 -4.21 -14.02 -11.75
N PHE A 123 -3.75 -13.98 -10.49
CA PHE A 123 -4.37 -13.14 -9.45
C PHE A 123 -4.21 -11.63 -9.73
N LYS A 124 -3.12 -11.23 -10.42
CA LYS A 124 -2.96 -9.86 -10.95
C LYS A 124 -4.04 -9.49 -12.00
N GLY A 125 -4.68 -10.48 -12.64
CA GLY A 125 -5.66 -10.29 -13.71
C GLY A 125 -7.13 -10.38 -13.29
N GLU A 126 -7.44 -10.97 -12.13
CA GLU A 126 -8.84 -11.22 -11.72
C GLU A 126 -9.40 -10.16 -10.76
N CYS A 127 -8.54 -9.39 -10.08
CA CYS A 127 -8.98 -8.33 -9.13
C CYS A 127 -9.38 -6.99 -9.80
N PHE A 128 -9.32 -6.89 -11.14
CA PHE A 128 -9.61 -5.67 -11.91
C PHE A 128 -10.76 -5.87 -12.93
N ARG A 129 -11.67 -6.81 -12.70
CA ARG A 129 -12.86 -7.00 -13.54
C ARG A 129 -14.14 -6.52 -12.87
#